data_AF-A0A6I5Z729-F1
#
_entry.id   AF-A0A6I5Z729-F1
#
_cell.length_a   1.000
_cell.length_b   1.000
_cell.length_c   1.000
_cell.angle_alpha   90.00
_cell.angle_beta   90.00
_cell.angle_gamma   90.00
#
_symmetry.space_group_name_H-M   'P 1'
#
loop_
_entity.id
_entity.type
_entity.pdbx_description
1 polymer ?
#
loop_
_entity_poly.entity_id
_entity_poly.type
_entity_poly.pdbx_seq_one_letter_code
_entity_poly.pdbx_strand_id
1 'polypeptide(L)'
;MTRTFDASTWGAPLSAAGDDILAGEVSLREESLRRKVAFYLDADGLPVSQSSCEPSEWYSTLVTRMTSVVISHGRAVVAIDAALPLHSSILDVAFPGSGSTGSMLDITVVDLSRHRRTLHAAIPSHLVVTGTIAVALSPVAAARKTTAQSHRPAIG
;
A
#
# COMPACT_ATOMS: atom_id res chain seq x y z
N MET A 1 17.10 8.74 13.91
CA MET A 1 16.87 7.58 13.03
C MET A 1 15.59 7.85 12.28
N THR A 2 15.68 8.13 10.99
CA THR A 2 14.55 8.56 10.16
C THR A 2 14.61 7.79 8.85
N ARG A 3 13.73 6.79 8.72
CA ARG A 3 12.98 6.50 7.50
C ARG A 3 11.96 5.40 7.82
N THR A 4 10.70 5.79 7.96
CA THR A 4 9.56 4.88 8.19
C THR A 4 8.99 4.33 6.88
N PHE A 5 9.27 4.98 5.74
CA PHE A 5 8.97 4.55 4.36
C PHE A 5 9.64 5.52 3.36
N ASP A 6 9.85 5.12 2.11
CA ASP A 6 10.39 6.00 1.05
C ASP A 6 9.25 6.71 0.31
N ALA A 7 8.95 7.95 0.70
CA ALA A 7 7.86 8.76 0.15
C ALA A 7 7.87 8.90 -1.39
N SER A 8 9.02 8.76 -2.06
CA SER A 8 9.11 8.84 -3.53
C SER A 8 8.41 7.67 -4.24
N THR A 9 8.10 6.60 -3.50
CA THR A 9 7.55 5.34 -4.02
C THR A 9 6.02 5.35 -4.13
N TRP A 10 5.34 6.21 -3.38
CA TRP A 10 3.92 6.05 -3.05
C TRP A 10 2.97 6.71 -4.07
N GLY A 11 3.49 7.52 -5.00
CA GLY A 11 2.70 8.21 -6.03
C GLY A 11 1.81 9.35 -5.51
N ALA A 12 1.27 9.23 -4.28
CA ALA A 12 0.62 10.29 -3.54
C ALA A 12 1.63 10.98 -2.58
N PRO A 13 1.46 12.28 -2.29
CA PRO A 13 2.31 12.99 -1.32
C PRO A 13 1.99 12.53 0.10
N LEU A 14 2.85 11.67 0.65
CA LEU A 14 2.74 11.16 2.01
C LEU A 14 3.74 11.81 2.97
N SER A 15 3.31 12.05 4.20
CA SER A 15 4.17 12.54 5.28
C SER A 15 3.99 11.71 6.55
N ALA A 16 5.03 11.65 7.40
CA ALA A 16 4.93 11.01 8.70
C ALA A 16 4.55 12.06 9.76
N ALA A 17 3.56 11.74 10.61
CA ALA A 17 3.12 12.57 11.72
C ALA A 17 3.10 11.74 13.01
N GLY A 18 4.18 11.82 13.79
CA GLY A 18 4.40 10.90 14.91
C GLY A 18 4.51 9.46 14.42
N ASP A 19 3.61 8.61 14.89
CA ASP A 19 3.54 7.20 14.47
C ASP A 19 2.56 6.98 13.31
N ASP A 20 1.87 8.02 12.86
CA ASP A 20 0.89 7.96 11.79
C ASP A 20 1.46 8.44 10.44
N ILE A 21 0.70 8.17 9.38
CA ILE A 21 1.02 8.59 8.02
C ILE A 21 -0.15 9.43 7.50
N LEU A 22 0.17 10.59 6.95
CA LEU A 22 -0.80 11.51 6.40
C LEU A 22 -0.70 11.58 4.88
N ALA A 23 -1.85 11.66 4.21
CA ALA A 23 -1.99 12.12 2.83
C ALA A 23 -2.60 13.52 2.84
N GLY A 24 -1.77 14.55 2.70
CA GLY A 24 -2.17 15.92 3.07
C GLY A 24 -2.55 16.00 4.55
N GLU A 25 -3.81 16.33 4.84
CA GLU A 25 -4.36 16.40 6.21
C GLU A 25 -5.06 15.09 6.64
N VAL A 26 -5.12 14.07 5.77
CA VAL A 26 -5.87 12.84 6.03
C VAL A 26 -4.98 11.80 6.73
N SER A 27 -5.33 11.44 7.97
CA SER A 27 -4.74 10.28 8.65
C SER A 27 -5.15 8.97 7.97
N LEU A 28 -4.16 8.22 7.48
CA LEU A 28 -4.41 6.91 6.87
C LEU A 28 -4.96 5.90 7.90
N ARG A 29 -4.53 6.02 9.16
CA ARG A 29 -5.03 5.18 10.25
C ARG A 29 -6.50 5.47 10.53
N GLU A 30 -6.85 6.72 10.79
CA GLU A 30 -8.24 7.11 11.10
C GLU A 30 -9.17 6.79 9.94
N GLU A 31 -8.73 7.04 8.71
CA GLU A 31 -9.53 6.78 7.52
C GLU A 31 -9.76 5.27 7.30
N SER A 32 -8.73 4.45 7.51
CA SER A 32 -8.85 2.99 7.54
C SER A 32 -9.81 2.51 8.63
N LEU A 33 -9.78 3.12 9.82
CA LEU A 33 -10.72 2.80 10.90
C LEU A 33 -12.16 3.14 10.53
N ARG A 34 -12.38 4.24 9.81
CA ARG A 34 -13.70 4.73 9.39
C ARG A 34 -14.34 3.89 8.28
N ARG A 35 -13.58 3.52 7.24
CA ARG A 35 -14.15 2.97 5.98
C ARG A 35 -14.56 1.50 6.03
N LYS A 36 -14.04 0.71 6.99
CA LYS A 36 -14.25 -0.76 7.09
C LYS A 36 -13.87 -1.57 5.83
N VAL A 37 -13.39 -0.93 4.77
CA VAL A 37 -12.95 -1.55 3.50
C VAL A 37 -11.62 -0.93 3.08
N ALA A 38 -10.85 -1.65 2.28
CA ALA A 38 -9.64 -1.14 1.68
C ALA A 38 -9.91 -0.01 0.67
N PHE A 39 -8.96 0.91 0.55
CA PHE A 39 -9.08 2.05 -0.34
C PHE A 39 -7.72 2.39 -0.95
N TYR A 40 -7.73 2.90 -2.17
CA TYR A 40 -6.55 3.48 -2.80
C TYR A 40 -6.43 4.96 -2.48
N LEU A 41 -5.24 5.52 -2.66
CA LEU A 41 -5.06 6.96 -2.76
C LEU A 41 -4.89 7.34 -4.23
N ASP A 42 -5.64 8.36 -4.66
CA ASP A 42 -5.39 9.01 -5.95
C ASP A 42 -4.14 9.90 -5.91
N ALA A 43 -3.88 10.60 -7.02
CA ALA A 43 -2.71 11.47 -7.16
C ALA A 43 -2.71 12.66 -6.18
N ASP A 44 -3.90 13.09 -5.74
CA ASP A 44 -4.07 14.17 -4.77
C ASP A 44 -4.05 13.66 -3.32
N GLY A 45 -3.90 12.35 -3.13
CA GLY A 45 -3.92 11.70 -1.82
C GLY A 45 -5.33 11.48 -1.27
N LEU A 46 -6.36 11.61 -2.10
CA LEU A 46 -7.74 11.39 -1.68
C LEU A 46 -8.10 9.90 -1.71
N PRO A 47 -8.85 9.42 -0.70
CA PRO A 47 -9.22 8.02 -0.58
C PRO A 47 -10.33 7.60 -1.54
N VAL A 48 -10.01 6.67 -2.45
CA VAL A 48 -10.91 6.06 -3.43
C VAL A 48 -11.21 4.61 -3.04
N SER A 49 -12.50 4.24 -2.93
CA SER A 49 -12.88 2.88 -2.52
C SER A 49 -12.38 1.84 -3.52
N GLN A 50 -11.69 0.79 -3.05
CA GLN A 50 -11.18 -0.26 -3.93
C GLN A 50 -12.30 -0.96 -4.72
N SER A 51 -13.46 -1.13 -4.11
CA SER A 51 -14.63 -1.77 -4.75
C SER A 51 -15.26 -0.96 -5.88
N SER A 52 -14.91 0.33 -5.98
CA SER A 52 -15.51 1.28 -6.92
C SER A 52 -14.55 1.68 -8.03
N CYS A 53 -13.31 1.17 -8.02
CA CYS A 53 -12.32 1.47 -9.05
C CYS A 53 -12.57 0.66 -10.31
N GLU A 54 -12.43 1.31 -11.46
CA GLU A 54 -12.45 0.63 -12.75
C GLU A 54 -11.18 -0.23 -12.91
N PRO A 55 -11.25 -1.42 -13.54
CA PRO A 55 -10.08 -2.29 -13.73
C PRO A 55 -8.93 -1.64 -14.53
N SER A 56 -9.23 -0.62 -15.33
CA SER A 56 -8.25 0.14 -16.13
C SER A 56 -7.51 1.21 -15.33
N GLU A 57 -8.02 1.59 -14.16
CA GLU A 57 -7.40 2.63 -13.34
C GLU A 57 -6.28 2.05 -12.50
N TRP A 58 -5.16 2.78 -12.46
CA TRP A 58 -3.99 2.39 -11.71
C TRP A 58 -3.77 3.33 -10.54
N TYR A 59 -3.73 2.76 -9.34
CA TYR A 59 -3.39 3.48 -8.12
C TYR A 59 -2.12 2.90 -7.49
N SER A 60 -1.19 3.78 -7.16
CA SER A 60 0.13 3.39 -6.64
C SER A 60 0.16 3.18 -5.13
N THR A 61 -0.89 3.59 -4.40
CA THR A 61 -0.97 3.36 -2.95
C THR A 61 -2.29 2.73 -2.58
N LEU A 62 -2.23 1.58 -1.90
CA LEU A 62 -3.36 0.91 -1.27
C LEU A 62 -3.24 1.01 0.24
N VAL A 63 -4.33 1.34 0.91
CA VAL A 63 -4.45 1.30 2.37
C VAL A 63 -5.50 0.27 2.75
N THR A 64 -5.13 -0.62 3.68
CA THR A 64 -6.00 -1.72 4.14
C THR A 64 -5.64 -2.09 5.58
N ARG A 65 -6.29 -3.13 6.10
CA ARG A 65 -6.02 -3.70 7.42
C ARG A 65 -5.32 -5.04 7.33
N MET A 66 -4.51 -5.33 8.32
CA MET A 66 -3.91 -6.65 8.51
C MET A 66 -4.95 -7.60 9.12
N THR A 67 -5.16 -8.76 8.53
CA THR A 67 -6.07 -9.80 9.05
C THR A 67 -5.32 -10.89 9.82
N SER A 68 -4.02 -11.04 9.58
CA SER A 68 -3.15 -11.94 10.31
C SER A 68 -1.73 -11.42 10.26
N VAL A 69 -0.98 -11.63 11.34
CA VAL A 69 0.43 -11.26 11.46
C VAL A 69 1.16 -12.41 12.14
N VAL A 70 2.23 -12.89 11.50
CA VAL A 70 3.16 -13.87 12.08
C VAL A 70 4.57 -13.34 11.89
N ILE A 71 5.30 -13.17 12.99
CA ILE A 71 6.72 -12.78 12.95
C ILE A 71 7.53 -13.94 13.52
N SER A 72 8.43 -14.49 12.72
CA SER A 72 9.21 -15.66 13.10
C SER A 72 10.53 -15.72 12.32
N HIS A 73 11.62 -16.08 12.99
CA HIS A 73 12.94 -16.31 12.37
C HIS A 73 13.41 -15.17 11.45
N GLY A 74 13.20 -13.90 11.84
CA GLY A 74 13.61 -12.75 11.03
C GLY A 74 12.76 -12.50 9.79
N ARG A 75 11.55 -13.05 9.73
CA ARG A 75 10.57 -12.82 8.66
C ARG A 75 9.21 -12.47 9.23
N ALA A 76 8.52 -11.52 8.60
CA ALA A 76 7.12 -11.23 8.85
C ALA A 76 6.25 -11.81 7.73
N VAL A 77 5.11 -12.39 8.09
CA VAL A 77 4.06 -12.77 7.16
C VAL A 77 2.80 -12.02 7.59
N VAL A 78 2.29 -11.18 6.71
CA VAL A 78 1.15 -10.30 6.97
C VAL A 78 0.07 -10.59 5.95
N ALA A 79 -1.08 -11.08 6.40
CA ALA A 79 -2.27 -11.18 5.57
C ALA A 79 -3.04 -9.86 5.62
N ILE A 80 -3.59 -9.42 4.49
CA ILE A 80 -4.32 -8.15 4.37
C ILE A 80 -5.77 -8.34 3.91
N ASP A 81 -6.63 -7.40 4.28
CA ASP A 81 -8.05 -7.37 3.89
C ASP A 81 -8.24 -6.63 2.56
N ALA A 82 -7.48 -7.02 1.55
CA ALA A 82 -7.61 -6.52 0.20
C ALA A 82 -7.09 -7.55 -0.80
N ALA A 83 -7.67 -7.57 -2.00
CA ALA A 83 -7.04 -8.21 -3.15
C ALA A 83 -6.06 -7.24 -3.81
N LEU A 84 -4.88 -7.70 -4.22
CA LEU A 84 -3.94 -6.88 -4.98
C LEU A 84 -4.11 -7.14 -6.48
N PRO A 85 -3.96 -6.13 -7.35
CA PRO A 85 -3.97 -6.36 -8.81
C PRO A 85 -2.94 -7.43 -9.21
N LEU A 86 -3.30 -8.41 -10.02
CA LEU A 86 -2.42 -9.55 -10.36
C LEU A 86 -1.05 -9.11 -10.90
N HIS A 87 -1.04 -8.08 -11.75
CA HIS A 87 0.17 -7.57 -12.40
C HIS A 87 0.80 -6.40 -11.64
N SER A 88 0.69 -6.37 -10.31
CA SER A 88 1.38 -5.39 -9.46
C SER A 88 2.54 -6.01 -8.68
N SER A 89 3.64 -5.27 -8.57
CA SER A 89 4.69 -5.51 -7.57
C SER A 89 4.46 -4.61 -6.37
N ILE A 90 4.94 -5.05 -5.20
CA ILE A 90 5.00 -4.20 -4.01
C ILE A 90 6.39 -3.57 -3.98
N LEU A 91 6.44 -2.24 -3.91
CA LEU A 91 7.69 -1.50 -3.83
C LEU A 91 8.08 -1.18 -2.38
N ASP A 92 7.10 -0.87 -1.55
CA ASP A 92 7.30 -0.48 -0.15
C ASP A 92 6.04 -0.79 0.67
N VAL A 93 6.20 -0.86 1.99
CA VAL A 93 5.09 -1.00 2.95
C VAL A 93 5.30 -0.06 4.12
N ALA A 94 4.20 0.43 4.68
CA ALA A 94 4.22 1.30 5.83
C ALA A 94 3.08 0.94 6.79
N PHE A 95 3.27 1.23 8.08
CA PHE A 95 2.37 0.79 9.15
C PHE A 95 1.85 1.98 9.96
N PRO A 96 0.82 2.70 9.46
CA PRO A 96 0.22 3.81 10.19
C PRO A 96 -0.20 3.43 11.61
N GLY A 97 0.29 4.19 12.59
CA GLY A 97 0.00 4.02 14.02
C GLY A 97 0.81 2.95 14.75
N SER A 98 1.86 2.40 14.14
CA SER A 98 2.59 1.24 14.71
C SER A 98 3.96 1.57 15.33
N GLY A 99 4.33 2.85 15.44
CA GLY A 99 5.61 3.25 16.04
C GLY A 99 6.73 3.43 15.02
N SER A 100 7.64 4.38 15.28
CA SER A 100 8.82 4.65 14.44
C SER A 100 10.00 3.67 14.62
N THR A 101 9.92 2.73 15.57
CA THR A 101 11.00 1.77 15.86
C THR A 101 10.76 0.44 15.17
N GLY A 102 11.39 0.27 14.00
CA GLY A 102 11.31 -0.95 13.21
C GLY A 102 12.68 -1.57 12.92
N SER A 103 12.68 -2.87 12.62
CA SER A 103 13.84 -3.61 12.12
C SER A 103 13.68 -3.91 10.64
N MET A 104 14.77 -3.81 9.88
CA MET A 104 14.78 -4.24 8.48
C MET A 104 14.74 -5.76 8.40
N LEU A 105 13.69 -6.31 7.81
CA LEU A 105 13.50 -7.75 7.66
C LEU A 105 12.63 -8.08 6.45
N ASP A 106 12.64 -9.37 6.06
CA ASP A 106 11.81 -9.83 4.95
C ASP A 106 10.35 -9.92 5.38
N ILE A 107 9.48 -9.23 4.66
CA ILE A 107 8.03 -9.29 4.85
C ILE A 107 7.37 -9.93 3.65
N THR A 108 6.48 -10.88 3.90
CA THR A 108 5.56 -11.43 2.91
C THR A 108 4.16 -10.91 3.14
N VAL A 109 3.66 -10.14 2.19
CA VAL A 109 2.26 -9.72 2.13
C VAL A 109 1.44 -10.80 1.42
N VAL A 110 0.36 -11.24 2.07
CA VAL A 110 -0.60 -12.21 1.54
C VAL A 110 -1.94 -11.52 1.33
N ASP A 111 -2.40 -11.43 0.09
CA ASP A 111 -3.67 -10.78 -0.23
C ASP A 111 -4.88 -11.71 0.00
N LEU A 112 -6.11 -11.18 -0.14
CA LEU A 112 -7.34 -11.97 -0.01
C LEU A 112 -7.43 -13.12 -1.02
N SER A 113 -6.82 -12.95 -2.19
CA SER A 113 -6.69 -13.96 -3.25
C SER A 113 -5.58 -14.98 -2.98
N ARG A 114 -4.91 -14.90 -1.82
CA ARG A 114 -3.82 -15.78 -1.36
C ARG A 114 -2.52 -15.64 -2.15
N HIS A 115 -2.39 -14.61 -2.99
CA HIS A 115 -1.12 -14.29 -3.63
C HIS A 115 -0.13 -13.78 -2.61
N ARG A 116 1.13 -14.17 -2.79
CA ARG A 116 2.22 -13.84 -1.87
C ARG A 116 3.26 -13.00 -2.57
N ARG A 117 3.63 -11.88 -1.95
CA ARG A 117 4.70 -11.00 -2.44
C ARG A 117 5.62 -10.70 -1.29
N THR A 118 6.91 -10.89 -1.51
CA THR A 118 7.93 -10.69 -0.48
C THR A 118 8.82 -9.53 -0.87
N LEU A 119 9.10 -8.67 0.11
CA LEU A 119 10.01 -7.55 -0.01
C LEU A 119 10.79 -7.39 1.29
N HIS A 120 11.87 -6.61 1.23
CA HIS A 120 12.66 -6.25 2.40
C HIS A 120 12.26 -4.84 2.84
N ALA A 121 11.73 -4.71 4.06
CA ALA A 121 11.16 -3.44 4.54
C ALA A 121 11.38 -3.23 6.05
N ALA A 122 11.18 -2.00 6.50
CA ALA A 122 11.22 -1.65 7.91
C ALA A 122 9.93 -2.09 8.60
N ILE A 123 10.02 -3.08 9.49
CA ILE A 123 8.86 -3.62 10.22
C ILE A 123 8.90 -3.15 11.67
N PRO A 124 7.84 -2.48 12.17
CA PRO A 124 7.73 -2.10 13.57
C PRO A 124 7.94 -3.27 14.52
N SER A 125 8.46 -2.98 15.72
CA SER A 125 8.66 -3.98 16.79
C SER A 125 7.37 -4.75 17.15
N HIS A 126 6.23 -4.09 16.99
CA HIS A 126 4.91 -4.67 17.23
C HIS A 126 3.97 -4.37 16.06
N LEU A 127 3.36 -5.43 15.53
CA LEU A 127 2.28 -5.35 14.56
C LEU A 127 1.03 -5.93 15.19
N VAL A 128 -0.09 -5.24 15.01
CA VAL A 128 -1.37 -5.61 15.62
C VAL A 128 -2.28 -6.18 14.54
N VAL A 129 -2.87 -7.35 14.79
CA VAL A 129 -3.96 -7.88 13.94
C VAL A 129 -5.09 -6.85 13.95
N THR A 130 -5.63 -6.52 12.77
CA THR A 130 -6.54 -5.39 12.47
C THR A 130 -5.88 -4.01 12.37
N GLY A 131 -4.58 -3.89 12.60
CA GLY A 131 -3.82 -2.66 12.37
C GLY A 131 -3.77 -2.28 10.89
N THR A 132 -3.55 -0.99 10.62
CA THR A 132 -3.49 -0.44 9.26
C THR A 132 -2.14 -0.72 8.61
N ILE A 133 -2.17 -1.08 7.34
CA ILE A 133 -1.00 -1.20 6.47
C ILE A 133 -1.26 -0.43 5.18
N ALA A 134 -0.30 0.38 4.78
CA ALA A 134 -0.23 0.98 3.46
C ALA A 134 0.76 0.17 2.61
N VAL A 135 0.44 0.01 1.33
CA VAL A 135 1.23 -0.77 0.36
C VAL A 135 1.47 0.09 -0.89
N ALA A 136 2.74 0.31 -1.23
CA ALA A 136 3.13 0.97 -2.47
C ALA A 136 3.19 -0.04 -3.62
N LEU A 137 2.52 0.25 -4.71
CA LEU A 137 2.31 -0.64 -5.84
C LEU A 137 2.92 -0.07 -7.12
N SER A 138 3.47 -0.96 -7.95
CA SER A 138 3.92 -0.62 -9.31
C SER A 138 3.42 -1.64 -10.32
N PRO A 139 3.07 -1.23 -11.55
CA PRO A 139 2.68 -2.18 -12.58
C PRO A 139 3.91 -2.95 -13.06
N VAL A 140 3.84 -4.28 -13.07
CA VAL A 140 4.88 -5.13 -13.65
C VAL A 140 4.85 -4.93 -15.17
N ALA A 141 6.01 -4.72 -15.80
CA ALA A 141 6.17 -4.23 -17.18
C ALA A 141 5.33 -4.93 -18.29
N ALA A 142 4.81 -6.14 -18.05
CA ALA A 142 3.83 -6.77 -18.94
C ALA A 142 2.48 -6.00 -19.03
N ALA A 143 2.07 -5.30 -17.97
CA ALA A 143 0.85 -4.48 -17.93
C ALA A 143 1.00 -3.10 -18.59
N ARG A 144 2.23 -2.62 -18.81
CA ARG A 144 2.47 -1.38 -19.57
C ARG A 144 2.14 -1.52 -21.06
N LYS A 145 2.02 -2.74 -21.58
CA LYS A 145 1.71 -2.98 -23.01
C LYS A 145 0.21 -2.95 -23.33
N THR A 146 -0.67 -3.06 -22.34
CA THR A 146 -2.13 -3.03 -22.55
C THR A 146 -2.72 -1.62 -22.48
N THR A 147 -2.01 -0.64 -21.92
CA THR A 147 -2.35 0.79 -22.00
C THR A 147 -1.60 1.47 -23.15
N ALA A 148 -1.75 0.94 -24.36
CA ALA A 148 -1.27 1.61 -25.57
C ALA A 148 -2.17 2.82 -25.90
N GLN A 149 -1.58 4.01 -25.72
CA GLN A 149 -1.81 5.27 -26.45
C GLN A 149 -3.26 5.62 -26.82
N SER A 150 -3.87 6.51 -26.03
CA SER A 150 -4.99 7.33 -26.49
C SER A 150 -4.61 8.03 -27.79
N HIS A 151 -5.30 7.60 -28.84
CA HIS A 151 -5.24 8.09 -30.21
C HIS A 151 -5.47 9.61 -30.22
N ARG A 152 -4.49 10.40 -30.66
CA ARG A 152 -4.72 11.79 -31.06
C ARG A 152 -5.33 11.74 -32.47
N PRO A 153 -6.56 12.22 -32.70
CA PRO A 153 -7.01 12.43 -34.07
C PRO A 153 -6.23 13.62 -34.63
N ALA A 154 -5.44 13.37 -35.68
CA ALA A 154 -4.96 14.44 -36.54
C ALA A 154 -6.17 14.97 -37.31
N ILE A 155 -6.64 16.16 -36.95
CA ILE A 155 -7.61 16.90 -37.76
C ILE A 155 -6.79 17.61 -38.84
N GLY A 156 -7.07 17.24 -40.10
CA GLY A 156 -6.61 17.94 -41.30
C GLY A 156 -7.50 19.11 -41.68
#